data_AF-A0A354G0X8-F1
#
_entry.id   AF-A0A354G0X8-F1
#
_cell.length_a   1.000
_cell.length_b   1.000
_cell.length_c   1.000
_cell.angle_alpha   90.00
_cell.angle_beta   90.00
_cell.angle_gamma   90.00
#
_symmetry.space_group_name_H-M   'P 1'
#
loop_
_entity.id
_entity.type
_entity.pdbx_description
1 polymer ?
#
loop_
_entity_poly.entity_id
_entity_poly.type
_entity_poly.pdbx_seq_one_letter_code
_entity_poly.pdbx_strand_id
1 'polypeptide(L)' 'MDTTILIKTKKDLKLQAQDLARDLGLSLADVVNASLRQFIINQGITISKMPTESLDSYINKKEILSAYQESLKEFK' A
#
# COMPACT_ATOMS: atom_id res chain seq x y z
N MET A 1 -23.72 14.37 -6.93
CA MET A 1 -23.22 15.75 -6.79
C MET A 1 -21.81 15.61 -6.28
N ASP A 2 -20.84 16.09 -7.05
CA ASP A 2 -19.43 15.85 -6.75
C ASP A 2 -18.92 16.93 -5.79
N THR A 3 -18.01 16.55 -4.90
CA THR A 3 -17.43 17.43 -3.89
C THR A 3 -15.91 17.41 -3.99
N THR A 4 -15.28 18.51 -3.60
CA THR A 4 -13.81 18.65 -3.68
C THR A 4 -13.18 18.46 -2.30
N ILE A 5 -12.09 17.70 -2.25
CA ILE A 5 -11.26 17.53 -1.06
C ILE A 5 -9.91 18.23 -1.31
N LEU A 6 -9.53 19.16 -0.44
CA LEU A 6 -8.20 19.79 -0.44
C LEU A 6 -7.32 19.13 0.62
N ILE A 7 -6.24 18.47 0.19
CA ILE A 7 -5.31 17.77 1.06
C ILE A 7 -3.94 18.45 1.02
N LYS A 8 -3.47 18.93 2.18
CA LYS A 8 -2.08 19.41 2.33
C LYS A 8 -1.17 18.22 2.58
N THR A 9 -0.14 18.06 1.75
CA THR A 9 0.83 16.97 1.86
C THR A 9 2.20 17.40 1.34
N LYS A 10 3.22 16.56 1.54
CA LYS A 10 4.57 16.78 0.99
C LYS A 10 4.55 16.60 -0.53
N LYS A 11 5.29 17.46 -1.24
CA LYS A 11 5.39 17.42 -2.71
C LYS A 11 5.89 16.05 -3.20
N ASP A 12 6.95 15.54 -2.60
CA ASP A 12 7.59 14.30 -3.04
C ASP A 12 6.67 13.09 -2.84
N LEU A 13 5.92 13.07 -1.73
CA LEU A 13 4.94 12.02 -1.45
C LEU A 13 3.82 12.02 -2.51
N LYS A 14 3.32 13.21 -2.89
CA LYS A 14 2.32 13.32 -3.94
C LYS A 14 2.84 12.79 -5.28
N LEU A 15 4.06 13.17 -5.65
CA LEU A 15 4.67 12.74 -6.91
C LEU A 15 4.85 11.22 -6.94
N GLN A 16 5.43 10.63 -5.90
CA GLN A 16 5.61 9.18 -5.78
C GLN A 16 4.27 8.43 -5.86
N ALA A 17 3.25 8.89 -5.14
CA ALA A 17 1.93 8.27 -5.17
C ALA A 17 1.26 8.40 -6.55
N GLN A 18 1.47 9.53 -7.24
CA GLN A 18 0.93 9.77 -8.57
C GLN A 18 1.62 8.90 -9.62
N ASP A 19 2.95 8.77 -9.57
CA ASP A 19 3.70 7.90 -10.46
C ASP A 19 3.29 6.44 -10.26
N LEU A 20 3.19 5.97 -9.01
CA LEU A 20 2.71 4.62 -8.69
C LEU A 20 1.28 4.38 -9.20
N ALA A 21 0.37 5.33 -9.02
CA ALA A 21 -0.98 5.22 -9.54
C ALA A 21 -0.99 5.10 -11.07
N ARG A 22 -0.18 5.92 -11.76
CA ARG A 22 -0.05 5.88 -13.22
C ARG A 22 0.51 4.55 -13.72
N ASP A 23 1.50 4.00 -13.02
CA ASP A 23 2.08 2.69 -13.35
C ASP A 23 1.06 1.56 -13.23
N LEU A 24 0.07 1.72 -12.34
CA LEU A 24 -1.08 0.82 -12.19
C LEU A 24 -2.26 1.15 -13.13
N GLY A 25 -2.11 2.15 -14.02
CA GLY A 25 -3.16 2.58 -14.94
C GLY A 25 -4.31 3.37 -14.31
N LEU A 26 -4.10 3.91 -13.10
CA LEU A 26 -5.10 4.64 -12.31
C LEU A 26 -4.70 6.11 -12.15
N SER A 27 -5.68 7.00 -11.93
CA SER A 27 -5.38 8.34 -11.46
C SER A 27 -5.19 8.37 -9.94
N LEU A 28 -4.45 9.36 -9.44
CA LEU A 28 -4.32 9.56 -7.99
C LEU A 28 -5.70 9.78 -7.32
N ALA A 29 -6.65 10.39 -8.03
CA ALA A 29 -8.01 10.57 -7.53
C ALA A 29 -8.76 9.25 -7.40
N ASP A 30 -8.57 8.31 -8.34
CA ASP A 30 -9.19 6.98 -8.27
C ASP A 30 -8.70 6.20 -7.05
N VAL A 31 -7.40 6.27 -6.78
CA VAL A 31 -6.78 5.66 -5.60
C VAL A 31 -7.36 6.24 -4.32
N VAL A 32 -7.39 7.57 -4.19
CA VAL A 32 -7.94 8.24 -2.99
C VAL A 32 -9.42 7.90 -2.80
N ASN A 33 -10.22 7.91 -3.87
CA ASN A 33 -11.64 7.57 -3.81
C ASN A 33 -11.86 6.08 -3.46
N ALA A 34 -11.01 5.18 -3.96
CA ALA A 34 -11.04 3.77 -3.60
C ALA A 34 -10.71 3.57 -2.12
N SER A 35 -9.68 4.24 -1.60
CA SER A 35 -9.33 4.22 -0.18
C SER A 35 -10.46 4.76 0.70
N LEU A 36 -11.14 5.84 0.30
CA LEU A 36 -12.29 6.36 1.03
C LEU A 36 -13.45 5.35 1.09
N ARG A 37 -13.77 4.69 -0.04
CA ARG A 37 -14.78 3.63 -0.07
C ARG A 37 -14.41 2.46 0.83
N GLN A 38 -13.15 2.03 0.78
CA GLN A 38 -12.66 0.92 1.60
C GLN A 38 -12.67 1.27 3.08
N PHE A 39 -12.34 2.51 3.44
CA PHE A 39 -12.44 2.99 4.81
C PHE A 39 -13.88 2.94 5.34
N ILE A 40 -14.87 3.31 4.53
CA ILE A 40 -16.30 3.23 4.90
C ILE A 40 -16.72 1.77 5.10
N ILE A 41 -16.34 0.87 4.18
CA ILE A 41 -16.71 -0.55 4.23
C ILE A 41 -16.09 -1.25 5.45
N ASN A 42 -14.79 -1.04 5.65
CA ASN A 42 -14.04 -1.72 6.70
C ASN A 42 -14.24 -1.08 8.09
N GLN A 43 -14.80 0.13 8.16
CA GLN A 43 -14.85 0.97 9.36
C GLN A 43 -13.48 1.14 10.04
N GLY A 44 -12.41 1.06 9.24
CA GLY A 44 -11.03 0.99 9.72
C GLY A 44 -10.04 1.11 8.58
N ILE A 45 -8.79 1.47 8.92
CA ILE A 45 -7.70 1.62 7.96
C ILE A 45 -6.79 0.40 8.09
N THR A 46 -6.67 -0.38 7.02
CA THR A 46 -5.65 -1.44 6.93
C THR A 46 -4.36 -0.82 6.39
N ILE A 47 -3.35 -0.67 7.25
CA ILE A 47 -2.01 -0.24 6.86
C ILE A 47 -1.12 -1.47 6.83
N SER A 48 -0.89 -2.05 5.66
CA SER A 48 0.07 -3.13 5.46
C SER A 48 1.37 -2.57 4.87
N LYS A 49 2.51 -2.90 5.51
CA LYS A 49 3.86 -2.63 4.97
C LYS A 49 4.48 -3.87 4.29
N MET A 50 3.81 -5.02 4.31
CA MET A 50 4.38 -6.29 3.85
C MET A 50 3.82 -6.73 2.50
N PRO A 51 4.64 -7.46 1.69
CA PRO A 51 4.16 -8.11 0.48
C PRO A 51 2.96 -8.96 0.89
N THR A 52 1.90 -8.92 0.11
CA THR A 52 0.68 -9.68 0.40
C THR A 52 0.91 -11.16 0.09
N GLU A 53 1.86 -11.77 0.78
CA GLU A 53 1.91 -13.21 0.95
C GLU A 53 0.99 -13.50 2.13
N SER A 54 -0.20 -14.02 1.84
CA SER A 54 -1.03 -14.63 2.87
C SER A 54 -0.18 -15.64 3.64
N LEU A 55 0.01 -15.42 4.94
CA LEU A 55 0.73 -16.32 5.85
C LEU A 55 0.13 -17.74 5.92
N ASP A 56 -0.97 -18.01 5.22
CA ASP A 56 -1.56 -19.33 5.03
C ASP A 56 -0.79 -20.24 4.05
N SER A 57 0.20 -19.73 3.30
CA SER A 57 0.99 -20.55 2.35
C SER A 57 2.33 -21.07 2.89
N TYR A 58 2.73 -20.76 4.12
CA TYR A 58 4.00 -21.22 4.69
C TYR A 58 3.80 -22.27 5.79
N ILE A 59 3.94 -23.54 5.41
CA ILE A 59 3.78 -24.70 6.30
C ILE A 59 4.95 -24.81 7.31
N ASN A 60 6.06 -24.06 7.15
CA ASN A 60 7.25 -24.24 7.98
C ASN A 60 7.92 -22.94 8.44
N LYS A 61 7.91 -22.71 9.75
CA LYS A 61 8.44 -21.52 10.46
C LYS A 61 9.91 -21.18 10.14
N LYS A 62 10.71 -22.15 9.69
CA LYS A 62 12.12 -21.94 9.33
C LYS A 62 12.30 -21.14 8.04
N GLU A 63 11.39 -21.27 7.08
CA GLU A 63 11.52 -20.69 5.73
C GLU A 63 11.21 -19.18 5.75
N ILE A 64 10.28 -18.77 6.60
CA ILE A 64 9.96 -17.36 6.87
C ILE A 64 11.17 -16.62 7.45
N LEU A 65 11.89 -17.25 8.38
CA LEU A 65 13.06 -16.66 9.02
C LEU A 65 14.23 -16.48 8.05
N SER A 66 14.42 -17.42 7.10
CA SER A 66 15.44 -17.28 6.06
C SER A 66 15.10 -16.18 5.06
N ALA A 67 13.86 -16.13 4.56
CA ALA A 67 13.43 -15.10 3.60
C ALA A 67 13.52 -13.69 4.19
N TYR A 68 13.17 -13.53 5.48
CA TYR A 68 13.30 -12.25 6.18
C TYR A 68 14.77 -11.84 6.36
N GLN A 69 15.65 -12.78 6.71
CA GLN A 69 17.09 -12.50 6.84
C GLN A 69 17.74 -12.15 5.51
N GLU A 70 17.27 -12.72 4.40
CA GLU A 70 17.77 -12.46 3.06
C GLU A 70 17.36 -11.07 2.57
N SER A 71 16.09 -10.70 2.75
CA SER A 71 15.59 -9.34 2.47
C SER A 71 16.37 -8.26 3.24
N LEU A 72 16.76 -8.51 4.49
CA LEU A 72 17.54 -7.56 5.29
C LEU A 72 18.99 -7.36 4.79
N LYS A 73 19.53 -8.27 3.97
CA LYS A 73 20.88 -8.13 3.39
C LYS A 73 20.92 -7.17 2.20
N GLU A 74 19.82 -7.02 1.46
CA GLU A 74 19.73 -6.10 0.32
C GLU A 74 19.75 -4.62 0.72
N PHE A 75 19.57 -4.32 2.02
CA PHE A 75 19.58 -2.97 2.57
C PHE A 75 20.89 -2.59 3.28
N LYS A 76 21.98 -3.34 3.10
CA LYS A 76 23.29 -3.07 3.69
C LYS A 76 24.36 -2.68 2.66
#